data_AF-A0A7X9J7F0-F1
#
_entry.id   AF-A0A7X9J7F0-F1
#
_cell.length_a   1.000
_cell.length_b   1.000
_cell.length_c   1.000
_cell.angle_alpha   90.00
_cell.angle_beta   90.00
_cell.angle_gamma   90.00
#
_symmetry.space_group_name_H-M   'P 1'
#
loop_
_entity.id
_entity.type
_entity.pdbx_description
1 polymer ?
#
loop_
_entity_poly.entity_id
_entity_poly.type
_entity_poly.pdbx_seq_one_letter_code
_entity_poly.pdbx_strand_id
1 'polypeptide(L)'
;GWQGFPDEETDTRRRAEMLDEGIDILTLLYRGEPFDYDGQHYHLKLTRVDPVNYPRRPVQQPRIPLWVVGVWPRMKSMRRVLKCDGLLAAKMDAEKKFTAVTPADVREMAAYVAENRTLSTPFDIIIEGDTSGMGRQQALDTLAPWAEAGTTWWIEGMWSQSIAEVEKRILTPNLIKQ
;
A
#
# COMPACT_ATOMS: atom_id res chain seq x y z
N GLY A 1 -6.16 19.29 -9.59
CA GLY A 1 -5.04 18.33 -9.64
C GLY A 1 -4.98 17.70 -11.01
N TRP A 2 -5.64 16.56 -11.20
CA TRP A 2 -5.64 15.81 -12.47
C TRP A 2 -6.37 16.50 -13.63
N GLN A 3 -7.27 17.45 -13.35
CA GLN A 3 -7.96 18.23 -14.38
C GLN A 3 -7.02 19.04 -15.30
N GLY A 4 -5.75 19.22 -14.89
CA GLY A 4 -4.73 19.89 -15.69
C GLY A 4 -3.99 18.98 -16.68
N PHE A 5 -4.28 17.67 -16.70
CA PHE A 5 -3.61 16.69 -17.55
C PHE A 5 -4.65 15.98 -18.42
N PRO A 6 -5.04 16.58 -19.56
CA PRO A 6 -6.16 16.09 -20.37
C PRO A 6 -5.94 14.69 -20.96
N ASP A 7 -4.68 14.27 -21.09
CA ASP A 7 -4.29 12.98 -21.67
C ASP A 7 -4.15 11.87 -20.63
N GLU A 8 -4.32 12.18 -19.34
CA GLU A 8 -4.28 11.17 -18.28
C GLU A 8 -5.57 10.34 -18.29
N GLU A 9 -5.43 9.02 -18.17
CA GLU A 9 -6.58 8.13 -18.05
C GLU A 9 -7.34 8.45 -16.75
N THR A 10 -8.63 8.75 -16.87
CA THR A 10 -9.49 9.14 -15.75
C THR A 10 -10.50 8.06 -15.36
N ASP A 11 -10.71 7.05 -16.22
CA ASP A 11 -11.56 5.92 -15.90
C ASP A 11 -10.95 5.09 -14.76
N THR A 12 -11.71 4.96 -13.67
CA THR A 12 -11.22 4.31 -12.45
C THR A 12 -10.86 2.85 -12.68
N ARG A 13 -11.58 2.16 -13.56
CA ARG A 13 -11.32 0.75 -13.84
C ARG A 13 -10.04 0.61 -14.67
N ARG A 14 -9.87 1.40 -15.72
CA ARG A 14 -8.66 1.39 -16.56
C ARG A 14 -7.43 1.75 -15.74
N ARG A 15 -7.51 2.78 -14.89
CA ARG A 15 -6.41 3.10 -13.94
C ARG A 15 -6.08 1.94 -13.00
N ALA A 16 -7.08 1.21 -12.51
CA ALA A 16 -6.85 0.06 -11.65
C ALA A 16 -6.16 -1.11 -12.39
N GLU A 17 -6.49 -1.32 -13.66
CA GLU A 17 -5.84 -2.31 -14.54
C GLU A 17 -4.41 -1.87 -14.89
N MET A 18 -4.18 -0.60 -15.21
CA MET A 18 -2.83 -0.03 -15.42
C MET A 18 -1.97 -0.16 -14.16
N LEU A 19 -2.53 0.05 -12.96
CA LEU A 19 -1.81 -0.19 -11.70
C LEU A 19 -1.41 -1.66 -11.53
N ASP A 20 -2.28 -2.60 -11.90
CA ASP A 20 -1.97 -4.04 -11.85
C ASP A 20 -0.76 -4.37 -12.73
N GLU A 21 -0.71 -3.86 -13.96
CA GLU A 21 0.44 -4.03 -14.86
C GLU A 21 1.68 -3.28 -14.35
N GLY A 22 1.51 -2.08 -13.80
CA GLY A 22 2.60 -1.29 -13.23
C GLY A 22 3.31 -2.03 -12.08
N ILE A 23 2.57 -2.74 -11.23
CA ILE A 23 3.14 -3.58 -10.16
C ILE A 23 3.95 -4.74 -10.77
N ASP A 24 3.45 -5.38 -11.82
CA ASP A 24 4.17 -6.45 -12.51
C ASP A 24 5.47 -5.92 -13.14
N ILE A 25 5.40 -4.78 -13.84
CA ILE A 25 6.55 -4.12 -14.48
C ILE A 25 7.59 -3.69 -13.44
N LEU A 26 7.19 -3.03 -12.34
CA LEU A 26 8.11 -2.64 -11.27
C LEU A 26 8.80 -3.86 -10.66
N THR A 27 8.06 -4.95 -10.44
CA THR A 27 8.62 -6.20 -9.93
C THR A 27 9.67 -6.79 -10.86
N LEU A 28 9.48 -6.69 -12.18
CA LEU A 28 10.48 -7.10 -13.17
C LEU A 28 11.68 -6.14 -13.21
N LEU A 29 11.45 -4.82 -13.16
CA LEU A 29 12.51 -3.81 -13.13
C LEU A 29 13.44 -3.99 -11.93
N TYR A 30 12.89 -4.35 -10.76
CA TYR A 30 13.69 -4.59 -9.56
C TYR A 30 14.63 -5.79 -9.65
N ARG A 31 14.46 -6.68 -10.64
CA ARG A 31 15.44 -7.73 -10.96
C ARG A 31 16.70 -7.17 -11.60
N GLY A 32 16.72 -5.92 -12.05
CA GLY A 32 17.88 -5.29 -12.69
C GLY A 32 18.37 -6.00 -13.96
N GLU A 33 17.51 -6.81 -14.59
CA GLU A 33 17.78 -7.53 -15.84
C GLU A 33 16.80 -7.03 -16.91
N PRO A 34 17.24 -6.80 -18.16
CA PRO A 34 16.34 -6.41 -19.25
C PRO A 34 15.23 -7.43 -19.50
N PHE A 35 14.02 -6.94 -19.76
CA PHE A 35 12.86 -7.77 -20.12
C PHE A 35 11.99 -7.06 -21.16
N ASP A 36 11.15 -7.83 -21.84
CA ASP A 36 10.03 -7.29 -22.60
C ASP A 36 8.73 -7.56 -21.84
N TYR A 37 7.77 -6.64 -21.96
CA TYR A 37 6.45 -6.77 -21.36
C TYR A 37 5.40 -6.43 -22.39
N ASP A 38 4.38 -7.25 -22.51
CA ASP A 38 3.31 -7.09 -23.49
C ASP A 38 1.98 -7.33 -22.78
N GLY A 39 1.51 -6.27 -22.11
CA GLY A 39 0.26 -6.26 -21.36
C GLY A 39 -0.91 -5.74 -22.20
N GLN A 40 -2.03 -5.49 -21.54
CA GLN A 40 -3.18 -4.83 -22.15
C GLN A 40 -2.95 -3.32 -22.27
N HIS A 41 -2.24 -2.70 -21.33
CA HIS A 41 -2.04 -1.25 -21.28
C HIS A 41 -0.60 -0.82 -21.59
N TYR A 42 0.40 -1.66 -21.28
CA TYR A 42 1.80 -1.35 -21.52
C TYR A 42 2.50 -2.37 -22.44
N HIS A 43 3.25 -1.84 -23.41
CA HIS A 43 4.05 -2.64 -24.36
C HIS A 43 5.50 -2.13 -24.32
N LEU A 44 6.37 -2.87 -23.64
CA LEU A 44 7.74 -2.48 -23.36
C LEU A 44 8.72 -3.43 -24.04
N LYS A 45 9.76 -2.86 -24.66
CA LYS A 45 10.89 -3.57 -25.26
C LYS A 45 12.20 -3.22 -24.55
N LEU A 46 12.29 -3.48 -23.24
CA LEU A 46 13.45 -3.05 -22.48
C LEU A 46 14.71 -3.88 -22.80
N THR A 47 14.57 -5.02 -23.49
CA THR A 47 15.71 -5.73 -24.09
C THR A 47 16.45 -4.90 -25.16
N ARG A 48 15.81 -3.85 -25.68
CA ARG A 48 16.43 -2.91 -26.63
C ARG A 48 17.13 -1.73 -25.95
N VAL A 49 17.00 -1.59 -24.63
CA VAL A 49 17.66 -0.53 -23.86
C VAL A 49 19.08 -0.97 -23.57
N ASP A 50 20.05 -0.08 -23.83
CA ASP A 50 21.45 -0.32 -23.45
C ASP A 50 21.54 -0.60 -21.94
N PRO A 51 22.20 -1.69 -21.51
CA PRO A 51 22.38 -2.02 -20.10
C PRO A 51 22.93 -0.88 -19.23
N VAL A 52 23.71 0.06 -19.79
CA VAL A 52 24.21 1.23 -19.05
C VAL A 52 23.11 2.19 -18.61
N ASN A 53 22.00 2.23 -19.35
CA ASN A 53 20.82 3.04 -19.07
C ASN A 53 19.75 2.27 -18.28
N TYR A 54 19.98 0.98 -18.01
CA TYR A 54 19.04 0.14 -17.27
C TYR A 54 19.11 0.44 -15.77
N PRO A 55 17.98 0.51 -15.05
CA PRO A 55 18.00 0.77 -13.62
C PRO A 55 18.78 -0.31 -12.87
N ARG A 56 19.61 0.13 -11.91
CA ARG A 56 20.34 -0.77 -11.02
C ARG A 56 19.38 -1.47 -10.07
N ARG A 57 19.75 -2.67 -9.63
CA ARG A 57 19.02 -3.39 -8.57
C ARG A 57 18.93 -2.51 -7.31
N PRO A 58 17.76 -2.46 -6.66
CA PRO A 58 17.62 -1.76 -5.39
C PRO A 58 18.47 -2.40 -4.30
N VAL A 59 18.82 -1.61 -3.27
CA VAL A 59 19.55 -2.12 -2.10
C VAL A 59 18.70 -3.13 -1.33
N GLN A 60 17.39 -2.87 -1.20
CA GLN A 60 16.42 -3.78 -0.62
C GLN A 60 16.20 -4.99 -1.54
N GLN A 61 16.27 -6.19 -0.96
CA GLN A 61 16.09 -7.45 -1.66
C GLN A 61 14.88 -8.22 -1.08
N PRO A 62 14.12 -8.98 -1.91
CA PRO A 62 14.33 -9.17 -3.36
C PRO A 62 13.86 -7.99 -4.22
N ARG A 63 13.17 -7.01 -3.63
CA ARG A 63 12.74 -5.76 -4.27
C ARG A 63 12.49 -4.67 -3.22
N ILE A 64 12.26 -3.43 -3.65
CA ILE A 64 11.67 -2.40 -2.79
C ILE A 64 10.25 -2.85 -2.40
N PRO A 65 9.86 -2.82 -1.11
CA PRO A 65 8.53 -3.20 -0.69
C PRO A 65 7.45 -2.35 -1.36
N LEU A 66 6.43 -3.02 -1.90
CA LEU A 66 5.27 -2.36 -2.50
C LEU A 66 4.06 -2.51 -1.58
N TRP A 67 3.52 -1.40 -1.08
CA TRP A 67 2.26 -1.37 -0.35
C TRP A 67 1.16 -0.78 -1.23
N VAL A 68 -0.02 -1.40 -1.20
CA VAL A 68 -1.18 -0.96 -2.00
C VAL A 68 -2.43 -0.93 -1.17
N VAL A 69 -3.36 -0.05 -1.54
CA VAL A 69 -4.72 -0.07 -0.97
C VAL A 69 -5.41 -1.36 -1.35
N GLY A 70 -5.91 -2.08 -0.35
CA GLY A 70 -6.84 -3.20 -0.53
C GLY A 70 -8.18 -2.86 0.06
N VAL A 71 -9.18 -2.74 -0.81
CA VAL A 71 -10.56 -2.45 -0.42
C VAL A 71 -11.27 -3.77 -0.11
N TRP A 72 -11.67 -3.99 1.13
CA TRP A 72 -12.44 -5.16 1.56
C TRP A 72 -13.96 -4.91 1.44
N PRO A 73 -14.78 -5.90 1.02
CA PRO A 73 -14.42 -7.19 0.42
C PRO A 73 -14.40 -7.13 -1.13
N ARG A 74 -13.73 -6.13 -1.74
CA ARG A 74 -13.63 -6.00 -3.20
C ARG A 74 -12.52 -6.90 -3.75
N MET A 75 -12.89 -8.12 -4.16
CA MET A 75 -11.92 -9.15 -4.57
C MET A 75 -10.97 -8.77 -5.71
N LYS A 76 -11.35 -7.87 -6.63
CA LYS A 76 -10.40 -7.34 -7.63
C LYS A 76 -9.27 -6.54 -6.96
N SER A 77 -9.60 -5.72 -5.97
CA SER A 77 -8.62 -4.98 -5.16
C SER A 77 -7.77 -5.94 -4.33
N MET A 78 -8.39 -6.93 -3.69
CA MET A 78 -7.68 -7.87 -2.82
C MET A 78 -6.76 -8.82 -3.59
N ARG A 79 -7.09 -9.19 -4.83
CA ARG A 79 -6.17 -9.97 -5.68
C ARG A 79 -4.88 -9.21 -6.03
N ARG A 80 -4.95 -7.89 -6.23
CA ARG A 80 -3.76 -7.05 -6.45
C ARG A 80 -2.80 -7.11 -5.26
N VAL A 81 -3.35 -7.01 -4.05
CA VAL A 81 -2.60 -7.04 -2.79
C VAL A 81 -1.71 -8.28 -2.68
N LEU A 82 -2.16 -9.43 -3.21
CA LEU A 82 -1.39 -10.69 -3.15
C LEU A 82 -0.06 -10.63 -3.93
N LYS A 83 0.08 -9.69 -4.88
CA LYS A 83 1.33 -9.44 -5.63
C LYS A 83 2.30 -8.50 -4.90
N CYS A 84 1.85 -7.89 -3.80
CA CYS A 84 2.54 -6.82 -3.09
C CYS A 84 3.12 -7.30 -1.76
N ASP A 85 3.86 -6.42 -1.07
CA ASP A 85 4.49 -6.67 0.23
C ASP A 85 3.71 -6.04 1.38
N GLY A 86 2.59 -5.38 1.10
CA GLY A 86 1.68 -4.93 2.14
C GLY A 86 0.34 -4.40 1.65
N LEU A 87 -0.59 -4.32 2.61
CA LEU A 87 -1.97 -3.92 2.47
C LEU A 87 -2.23 -2.66 3.29
N LEU A 88 -2.51 -1.53 2.62
CA LEU A 88 -3.17 -0.40 3.27
C LEU A 88 -4.68 -0.68 3.30
N ALA A 89 -5.21 -1.01 4.48
CA ALA A 89 -6.56 -1.52 4.59
C ALA A 89 -7.59 -0.41 4.35
N ALA A 90 -8.56 -0.69 3.48
CA ALA A 90 -9.74 0.12 3.29
C ALA A 90 -10.97 -0.79 3.25
N LYS A 91 -12.15 -0.25 3.57
CA LYS A 91 -13.40 -1.00 3.55
C LYS A 91 -14.47 -0.23 2.80
N MET A 92 -15.27 -0.97 2.04
CA MET A 92 -16.53 -0.47 1.50
C MET A 92 -17.71 -1.31 1.95
N ASP A 93 -18.85 -0.65 2.15
CA ASP A 93 -20.14 -1.32 2.37
C ASP A 93 -20.77 -1.85 1.06
N ALA A 94 -21.97 -2.44 1.17
CA ALA A 94 -22.72 -2.98 0.05
C ALA A 94 -23.14 -1.88 -0.95
N GLU A 95 -23.35 -0.67 -0.45
CA GLU A 95 -23.67 0.55 -1.20
C GLU A 95 -22.44 1.20 -1.86
N LYS A 96 -21.26 0.57 -1.77
CA LYS A 96 -19.99 1.01 -2.36
C LYS A 96 -19.44 2.31 -1.74
N LYS A 97 -19.84 2.63 -0.51
CA LYS A 97 -19.30 3.77 0.23
C LYS A 97 -18.14 3.31 1.10
N PHE A 98 -17.11 4.15 1.22
CA PHE A 98 -16.04 3.89 2.16
C PHE A 98 -16.56 3.98 3.59
N THR A 99 -16.19 3.00 4.41
CA THR A 99 -16.54 2.92 5.82
C THR A 99 -15.29 2.66 6.66
N ALA A 100 -15.36 2.93 7.96
CA ALA A 100 -14.27 2.62 8.87
C ALA A 100 -13.91 1.13 8.83
N VAL A 101 -12.61 0.85 8.75
CA VAL A 101 -12.06 -0.48 8.98
C VAL A 101 -12.14 -0.76 10.49
N THR A 102 -12.34 -2.02 10.87
CA THR A 102 -12.29 -2.48 12.26
C THR A 102 -11.18 -3.52 12.45
N PRO A 103 -10.73 -3.79 13.69
CA PRO A 103 -9.82 -4.90 13.96
C PRO A 103 -10.36 -6.28 13.50
N ALA A 104 -11.68 -6.47 13.46
CA ALA A 104 -12.27 -7.69 12.92
C ALA A 104 -12.05 -7.79 11.39
N ASP A 105 -12.25 -6.70 10.67
CA ASP A 105 -11.97 -6.65 9.23
C ASP A 105 -10.48 -6.92 8.94
N VAL A 106 -9.58 -6.43 9.79
CA VAL A 106 -8.14 -6.71 9.67
C VAL A 106 -7.84 -8.20 9.79
N ARG A 107 -8.45 -8.89 10.75
CA ARG A 107 -8.30 -10.35 10.89
C ARG A 107 -8.80 -11.09 9.65
N GLU A 108 -9.92 -10.67 9.07
CA GLU A 108 -10.45 -11.25 7.83
C GLU A 108 -9.50 -11.02 6.65
N MET A 109 -8.98 -9.80 6.51
CA MET A 109 -8.01 -9.46 5.44
C MET A 109 -6.70 -10.23 5.61
N ALA A 110 -6.20 -10.35 6.84
CA ALA A 110 -4.99 -11.12 7.16
C ALA A 110 -5.17 -12.60 6.81
N ALA A 111 -6.30 -13.20 7.18
CA ALA A 111 -6.63 -14.57 6.83
C ALA A 111 -6.70 -14.76 5.31
N TYR A 112 -7.38 -13.87 4.60
CA TYR A 112 -7.44 -13.91 3.13
C TYR A 112 -6.05 -13.86 2.49
N VAL A 113 -5.17 -12.95 2.96
CA VAL A 113 -3.79 -12.87 2.43
C VAL A 113 -3.02 -14.15 2.73
N ALA A 114 -3.09 -14.66 3.96
CA ALA A 114 -2.39 -15.90 4.34
C ALA A 114 -2.84 -17.11 3.51
N GLU A 115 -4.13 -17.21 3.18
CA GLU A 115 -4.68 -18.31 2.38
C GLU A 115 -4.35 -18.21 0.88
N ASN A 116 -4.20 -16.99 0.34
CA ASN A 116 -4.17 -16.79 -1.12
C ASN A 116 -2.81 -16.27 -1.65
N ARG A 117 -1.93 -15.76 -0.79
CA ARG A 117 -0.64 -15.20 -1.22
C ARG A 117 0.40 -16.29 -1.37
N THR A 118 0.97 -16.40 -2.58
CA THR A 118 2.02 -17.40 -2.90
C THR A 118 3.43 -16.90 -2.63
N LEU A 119 3.62 -15.58 -2.45
CA LEU A 119 4.92 -15.00 -2.12
C LEU A 119 5.26 -15.29 -0.65
N SER A 120 6.50 -15.73 -0.41
CA SER A 120 7.04 -15.98 0.93
C SER A 120 7.76 -14.77 1.54
N THR A 121 7.77 -13.62 0.85
CA THR A 121 8.34 -12.38 1.42
C THR A 121 7.49 -11.90 2.60
N PRO A 122 8.07 -11.12 3.55
CA PRO A 122 7.30 -10.47 4.60
C PRO A 122 6.10 -9.69 4.04
N PHE A 123 5.05 -9.57 4.84
CA PHE A 123 3.83 -8.88 4.46
C PHE A 123 3.37 -7.94 5.57
N ASP A 124 3.15 -6.68 5.21
CA ASP A 124 2.68 -5.66 6.12
C ASP A 124 1.18 -5.43 6.02
N ILE A 125 0.53 -5.19 7.16
CA ILE A 125 -0.84 -4.68 7.21
C ILE A 125 -0.81 -3.31 7.84
N ILE A 126 -1.24 -2.32 7.07
CA ILE A 126 -1.15 -0.92 7.40
C ILE A 126 -2.54 -0.38 7.66
N ILE A 127 -2.71 0.26 8.82
CA ILE A 127 -3.91 0.99 9.18
C ILE A 127 -3.58 2.47 9.29
N GLU A 128 -4.46 3.28 8.74
CA GLU A 128 -4.46 4.72 8.95
C GLU A 128 -5.49 5.09 10.02
N GLY A 129 -5.09 5.97 10.94
CA GLY A 129 -5.98 6.54 11.94
C GLY A 129 -5.36 7.77 12.60
N ASP A 130 -5.94 8.22 13.70
CA ASP A 130 -5.48 9.44 14.38
C ASP A 130 -5.39 9.19 15.89
N THR A 131 -4.17 9.25 16.44
CA THR A 131 -3.94 9.25 17.90
C THR A 131 -3.43 10.58 18.42
N SER A 132 -3.54 11.64 17.63
CA SER A 132 -3.16 12.99 18.03
C SER A 132 -4.01 13.48 19.21
N GLY A 133 -3.39 14.30 20.06
CA GLY A 133 -3.99 14.77 21.31
C GLY A 133 -4.11 13.71 22.42
N MET A 134 -3.90 12.42 22.13
CA MET A 134 -3.91 11.37 23.15
C MET A 134 -2.61 11.33 23.96
N GLY A 135 -2.75 11.04 25.25
CA GLY A 135 -1.61 10.68 26.10
C GLY A 135 -1.01 9.32 25.70
N ARG A 136 0.24 9.04 26.08
CA ARG A 136 0.95 7.82 25.68
C ARG A 136 0.16 6.54 25.94
N GLN A 137 -0.35 6.37 27.16
CA GLN A 137 -1.06 5.15 27.53
C GLN A 137 -2.35 4.99 26.72
N GLN A 138 -3.11 6.07 26.56
CA GLN A 138 -4.34 6.07 25.76
C GLN A 138 -4.07 5.71 24.29
N ALA A 139 -2.97 6.21 23.70
CA ALA A 139 -2.58 5.83 22.35
C ALA A 139 -2.23 4.33 22.27
N LEU A 140 -1.48 3.79 23.23
CA LEU A 140 -1.18 2.36 23.30
C LEU A 140 -2.45 1.50 23.44
N ASP A 141 -3.37 1.91 24.31
CA ASP A 141 -4.64 1.21 24.52
C ASP A 141 -5.52 1.25 23.25
N THR A 142 -5.45 2.35 22.50
CA THR A 142 -6.13 2.51 21.20
C THR A 142 -5.52 1.61 20.12
N LEU A 143 -4.19 1.45 20.12
CA LEU A 143 -3.45 0.67 19.11
C LEU A 143 -3.44 -0.83 19.40
N ALA A 144 -3.56 -1.24 20.67
CA ALA A 144 -3.47 -2.65 21.08
C ALA A 144 -4.41 -3.58 20.30
N PRO A 145 -5.72 -3.27 20.13
CA PRO A 145 -6.62 -4.13 19.35
C PRO A 145 -6.22 -4.29 17.87
N TRP A 146 -5.55 -3.29 17.30
CA TRP A 146 -5.07 -3.34 15.91
C TRP A 146 -3.83 -4.23 15.79
N ALA A 147 -2.86 -4.07 16.69
CA ALA A 147 -1.69 -4.93 16.74
C ALA A 147 -2.09 -6.40 16.95
N GLU A 148 -3.02 -6.66 17.88
CA GLU A 148 -3.58 -8.00 18.12
C GLU A 148 -4.32 -8.58 16.90
N ALA A 149 -4.92 -7.72 16.07
CA ALA A 149 -5.56 -8.15 14.83
C ALA A 149 -4.59 -8.47 13.69
N GLY A 150 -3.31 -8.09 13.82
CA GLY A 150 -2.27 -8.34 12.82
C GLY A 150 -1.79 -7.09 12.07
N THR A 151 -2.20 -5.89 12.49
CA THR A 151 -1.63 -4.65 11.95
C THR A 151 -0.15 -4.55 12.31
N THR A 152 0.70 -4.34 11.31
CA THR A 152 2.16 -4.17 11.48
C THR A 152 2.60 -2.71 11.40
N TRP A 153 1.81 -1.84 10.76
CA TRP A 153 2.08 -0.40 10.68
C TRP A 153 0.86 0.46 10.98
N TRP A 154 1.10 1.57 11.65
CA TRP A 154 0.13 2.64 11.86
C TRP A 154 0.59 3.90 11.13
N ILE A 155 -0.30 4.50 10.33
CA ILE A 155 -0.12 5.81 9.71
C ILE A 155 -1.00 6.82 10.45
N GLU A 156 -0.38 7.89 10.95
CA GLU A 156 -1.10 9.02 11.54
C GLU A 156 -1.70 9.89 10.43
N GLY A 157 -2.99 9.70 10.16
CA GLY A 157 -3.80 10.43 9.17
C GLY A 157 -4.22 11.81 9.67
N MET A 158 -3.27 12.68 9.97
CA MET A 158 -3.47 14.03 10.55
C MET A 158 -3.98 15.06 9.51
N TRP A 159 -4.95 14.66 8.67
CA TRP A 159 -5.41 15.43 7.49
C TRP A 159 -5.99 16.81 7.80
N SER A 160 -6.52 17.00 9.01
CA SER A 160 -7.11 18.27 9.45
C SER A 160 -6.15 19.17 10.23
N GLN A 161 -4.88 18.76 10.39
CA GLN A 161 -3.90 19.50 11.19
C GLN A 161 -3.01 20.39 10.31
N SER A 162 -2.57 21.50 10.89
CA SER A 162 -1.58 22.37 10.25
C SER A 162 -0.20 21.69 10.24
N ILE A 163 0.66 22.13 9.31
CA ILE A 163 2.05 21.66 9.24
C ILE A 163 2.77 21.85 10.58
N ALA A 164 2.56 22.98 11.27
CA ALA A 164 3.16 23.24 12.56
C ALA A 164 2.72 22.26 13.65
N GLU A 165 1.46 21.81 13.63
CA GLU A 165 0.94 20.80 14.56
C GLU A 165 1.54 19.42 14.28
N VAL A 166 1.68 19.06 13.00
CA VAL A 166 2.34 17.82 12.56
C VAL A 166 3.83 17.82 12.95
N GLU A 167 4.56 18.91 12.69
CA GLU A 167 5.96 19.07 13.09
C GLU A 167 6.13 18.94 14.60
N LYS A 168 5.26 19.61 15.37
CA LYS A 168 5.27 19.50 16.83
C LYS A 168 5.07 18.05 17.27
N ARG A 169 4.17 17.30 16.65
CA ARG A 169 3.93 15.88 16.97
C ARG A 169 5.15 15.01 16.66
N ILE A 170 5.80 15.20 15.51
CA ILE A 170 7.00 14.43 15.11
C ILE A 170 8.19 14.73 16.02
N LEU A 171 8.39 16.01 16.37
CA LEU A 171 9.53 16.48 17.15
C LEU A 171 9.34 16.30 18.66
N THR A 172 8.09 16.17 19.14
CA THR A 172 7.83 15.82 20.54
C THR A 172 8.22 14.36 20.75
N PRO A 173 9.22 14.05 21.60
CA PRO A 173 9.65 12.67 21.82
C PRO A 173 8.57 11.91 22.60
N ASN A 174 7.60 11.35 21.88
CA ASN A 174 6.61 10.41 22.40
C ASN A 174 6.74 9.10 21.64
N LEU A 175 7.76 8.33 22.03
CA LEU A 175 7.70 6.88 22.22
C LEU A 175 6.98 6.01 21.15
N ILE A 176 7.47 6.06 19.91
CA ILE A 176 7.29 4.98 18.94
C ILE A 176 8.67 4.63 18.37
N LYS A 177 9.49 3.98 19.21
CA LYS A 177 10.35 2.90 18.70
C LYS A 177 9.64 1.62 19.11
N GLN A 178 8.94 1.00 18.15
CA GLN A 178 8.81 -0.46 18.16
C GLN A 178 10.11 -1.02 17.59
#